data_AF-A0A1M6QCV1-F1
#
_entry.id   AF-A0A1M6QCV1-F1
#
_cell.length_a   1.000
_cell.length_b   1.000
_cell.length_c   1.000
_cell.angle_alpha   90.00
_cell.angle_beta   90.00
_cell.angle_gamma   90.00
#
_symmetry.space_group_name_H-M   'P 1'
#
loop_
_entity.id
_entity.type
_entity.pdbx_description
1 polymer ?
#
loop_
_entity_poly.entity_id
_entity_poly.type
_entity_poly.pdbx_seq_one_letter_code
_entity_poly.pdbx_strand_id
1 'polypeptide(L)'
;MRPNKFGEFIVEKRKAKDISLRKMAELLELSPAYWSDIEKGRRNPPNINKLEEIAKLLGMSHDEMDLMIDMASEDRNEIPMDLPEYIKESNLARTALRKARKKEELEGKKDIIEKAWLDFIKALDADE
;
A
#
# COMPACT_ATOMS: atom_id res chain seq x y z
N MET A 1 -4.59 -19.86 -3.72
CA MET A 1 -3.78 -19.33 -2.60
C MET A 1 -4.07 -17.85 -2.56
N ARG A 2 -4.37 -17.24 -1.40
CA ARG A 2 -4.41 -15.78 -1.33
C ARG A 2 -3.00 -15.26 -1.65
N PRO A 3 -2.83 -14.16 -2.41
CA PRO A 3 -1.54 -13.50 -2.49
C PRO A 3 -1.05 -13.18 -1.07
N ASN A 4 0.25 -13.37 -0.83
CA ASN A 4 0.94 -13.04 0.43
C ASN A 4 2.11 -12.11 0.11
N LYS A 5 1.88 -11.11 -0.76
CA LYS A 5 2.95 -10.24 -1.21
C LYS A 5 3.47 -9.40 -0.05
N PHE A 6 2.58 -8.95 0.83
CA PHE A 6 2.94 -8.20 2.02
C PHE A 6 3.84 -9.03 2.96
N GLY A 7 3.42 -10.25 3.28
CA GLY A 7 4.18 -11.10 4.20
C GLY A 7 5.57 -11.45 3.68
N GLU A 8 5.69 -11.76 2.38
CA GLU A 8 6.96 -12.00 1.71
C GLU A 8 7.88 -10.78 1.75
N PHE A 9 7.37 -9.61 1.36
CA PHE A 9 8.11 -8.34 1.39
C PHE A 9 8.63 -8.00 2.79
N ILE A 10 7.78 -8.13 3.81
CA ILE A 10 8.16 -7.84 5.19
C ILE A 10 9.22 -8.83 5.70
N VAL A 11 9.14 -10.11 5.34
CA VAL A 11 10.16 -11.09 5.71
C VAL A 11 11.52 -10.70 5.14
N GLU A 12 11.57 -10.26 3.89
CA GLU A 12 12.81 -9.81 3.24
C GLU A 12 13.38 -8.56 3.93
N LYS A 13 12.55 -7.53 4.12
CA LYS A 13 12.97 -6.26 4.76
C LYS A 13 13.44 -6.47 6.19
N ARG A 14 12.72 -7.30 6.96
CA ARG A 14 13.10 -7.64 8.33
C ARG A 14 14.44 -8.36 8.39
N LYS A 15 14.67 -9.35 7.51
CA LYS A 15 15.93 -10.08 7.44
C LYS A 15 17.10 -9.21 7.00
N ALA A 16 16.88 -8.28 6.07
CA ALA A 16 17.90 -7.32 5.64
C ALA A 16 18.37 -6.37 6.78
N LYS A 17 17.56 -6.23 7.84
CA LYS A 17 17.90 -5.48 9.07
C LYS A 17 18.38 -6.37 10.22
N ASP A 18 18.63 -7.66 9.98
CA ASP A 18 18.98 -8.67 11.00
C ASP A 18 17.97 -8.78 12.15
N ILE A 19 16.71 -8.39 11.90
CA ILE A 19 15.65 -8.49 12.90
C ILE A 19 15.07 -9.91 12.85
N SER A 20 15.05 -10.61 13.99
CA SER A 20 14.38 -11.92 14.06
C SER A 20 12.85 -11.78 14.09
N LEU A 21 12.11 -12.83 13.72
CA LEU A 21 10.64 -12.85 13.80
C LEU A 21 10.15 -12.50 15.21
N ARG A 22 10.80 -13.05 16.25
CA ARG A 22 10.47 -12.77 17.65
C ARG A 22 10.76 -11.32 18.02
N LYS A 23 11.89 -10.77 17.56
CA LYS A 23 12.25 -9.38 17.85
C LYS A 23 11.30 -8.39 17.16
N MET A 24 10.89 -8.66 15.92
CA MET A 24 9.89 -7.83 15.24
C MET A 24 8.54 -7.87 15.96
N ALA A 25 8.09 -9.05 16.37
CA ALA A 25 6.85 -9.17 17.13
C ALA A 25 6.90 -8.38 18.44
N GLU A 26 8.03 -8.45 19.17
CA GLU A 26 8.27 -7.64 20.37
C GLU A 26 8.23 -6.13 20.08
N LEU A 27 8.93 -5.67 19.04
CA LEU A 27 8.96 -4.25 18.65
C LEU A 27 7.60 -3.70 18.23
N LEU A 28 6.75 -4.54 17.63
CA LEU A 28 5.39 -4.18 17.21
C LEU A 28 4.34 -4.37 18.31
N GLU A 29 4.74 -4.83 19.50
CA GLU A 29 3.86 -5.20 20.62
C GLU A 29 2.83 -6.27 20.23
N LEU A 30 3.24 -7.25 19.44
CA LEU A 30 2.43 -8.37 18.96
C LEU A 30 2.95 -9.72 19.50
N SER A 31 2.09 -10.72 19.55
CA SER A 31 2.56 -12.08 19.85
C SER A 31 3.38 -12.65 18.68
N PRO A 32 4.46 -13.42 18.94
CA PRO A 32 5.24 -14.06 17.88
C PRO A 32 4.42 -14.96 16.97
N ALA A 33 3.37 -15.61 17.51
CA ALA A 33 2.46 -16.44 16.73
C ALA A 33 1.63 -15.60 15.76
N TYR A 34 1.04 -14.50 16.23
CA TYR A 34 0.24 -13.60 15.40
C TYR A 34 1.08 -12.96 14.29
N TRP A 35 2.27 -12.46 14.63
CA TRP A 35 3.17 -11.90 13.62
C TRP A 35 3.64 -12.96 12.62
N SER A 36 3.95 -14.18 13.07
CA SER A 36 4.27 -15.28 12.16
C SER A 36 3.12 -15.62 11.22
N ASP A 37 1.86 -15.50 11.66
CA ASP A 37 0.71 -15.78 10.82
C ASP A 37 0.53 -14.70 9.75
N ILE A 38 0.85 -13.43 10.07
CA ILE A 38 0.87 -12.33 9.11
C ILE A 38 1.95 -12.55 8.05
N GLU A 39 3.20 -12.82 8.44
CA GLU A 39 4.31 -13.07 7.48
C GLU A 39 4.03 -14.25 6.54
N LYS A 40 3.22 -15.22 6.99
CA LYS A 40 2.85 -16.42 6.22
C LYS A 40 1.53 -16.27 5.46
N GLY A 41 0.92 -15.09 5.44
CA GLY A 41 -0.35 -14.84 4.74
C GLY A 41 -1.56 -15.59 5.32
N ARG A 42 -1.46 -16.08 6.56
CA ARG A 42 -2.57 -16.73 7.27
C ARG A 42 -3.49 -15.73 7.96
N ARG A 43 -3.03 -14.50 8.13
CA ARG A 43 -3.79 -13.35 8.62
C ARG A 43 -3.64 -12.21 7.64
N ASN A 44 -4.67 -11.36 7.58
CA ASN A 44 -4.60 -10.16 6.78
C ASN A 44 -3.46 -9.26 7.28
N PRO A 45 -2.84 -8.50 6.37
CA PRO A 45 -1.97 -7.37 6.72
C PRO A 45 -2.64 -6.45 7.75
N PRO A 46 -1.85 -5.81 8.63
CA PRO A 46 -2.39 -4.93 9.65
C PRO A 46 -2.94 -3.62 9.05
N ASN A 47 -3.51 -2.76 9.89
CA ASN A 47 -4.04 -1.46 9.45
C ASN A 47 -2.93 -0.45 9.11
N ILE A 48 -3.31 0.66 8.49
CA ILE A 48 -2.39 1.70 8.02
C ILE A 48 -1.48 2.24 9.14
N ASN A 49 -2.00 2.49 10.34
CA ASN A 49 -1.20 2.98 11.47
C ASN A 49 -0.06 2.01 11.84
N LYS A 50 -0.34 0.69 11.81
CA LYS A 50 0.67 -0.32 12.11
C LYS A 50 1.64 -0.51 10.92
N LEU A 51 1.20 -0.29 9.68
CA LEU A 51 2.08 -0.23 8.52
C LEU A 51 3.08 0.92 8.61
N GLU A 52 2.64 2.11 9.02
CA GLU A 52 3.53 3.26 9.26
C GLU A 52 4.57 2.97 10.35
N GLU A 53 4.17 2.28 11.42
CA GLU A 53 5.08 1.83 12.47
C GLU A 53 6.13 0.84 11.94
N ILE A 54 5.71 -0.12 11.11
CA ILE A 54 6.60 -1.07 10.44
C ILE A 54 7.59 -0.32 9.53
N ALA A 55 7.12 0.65 8.74
CA ALA A 55 7.97 1.46 7.86
C ALA A 55 9.05 2.20 8.67
N LYS A 56 8.67 2.83 9.78
CA LYS A 56 9.59 3.52 10.68
C LYS A 56 10.60 2.57 11.31
N LEU A 57 10.16 1.42 11.83
CA LEU A 57 11.04 0.41 12.44
C LEU A 57 12.05 -0.17 11.44
N LEU A 58 11.63 -0.37 10.20
CA LEU A 58 12.47 -0.91 9.13
C LEU A 58 13.24 0.18 8.37
N GLY A 59 13.06 1.46 8.71
CA GLY A 59 13.71 2.60 8.06
C GLY A 59 13.47 2.63 6.56
N MET A 60 12.22 2.41 6.15
CA MET A 60 11.79 2.41 4.75
C MET A 60 11.77 3.83 4.17
N SER A 61 12.03 3.96 2.87
CA SER A 61 11.73 5.19 2.13
C SER A 61 10.21 5.38 1.94
N HIS A 62 9.80 6.55 1.45
CA HIS A 62 8.41 6.80 1.08
C HIS A 62 7.93 5.82 -0.01
N ASP A 63 8.70 5.64 -1.08
CA ASP A 63 8.37 4.68 -2.15
C ASP A 63 8.23 3.24 -1.64
N GLU A 64 9.08 2.83 -0.69
CA GLU A 64 9.00 1.50 -0.09
C GLU A 64 7.76 1.34 0.80
N MET A 65 7.36 2.42 1.48
CA MET A 65 6.14 2.45 2.27
C MET A 65 4.89 2.39 1.38
N ASP A 66 4.86 3.15 0.28
CA ASP A 66 3.75 3.12 -0.68
C ASP A 66 3.60 1.73 -1.29
N LEU A 67 4.72 1.14 -1.72
CA LEU A 67 4.74 -0.24 -2.23
C LEU A 67 4.22 -1.24 -1.19
N MET A 68 4.58 -1.07 0.09
CA MET A 68 4.10 -1.92 1.17
C MET A 68 2.59 -1.77 1.40
N ILE A 69 2.07 -0.54 1.32
CA ILE A 69 0.63 -0.26 1.46
C ILE A 69 -0.14 -0.88 0.30
N ASP A 70 0.36 -0.79 -0.93
CA ASP A 70 -0.23 -1.42 -2.11
C ASP A 70 -0.33 -2.94 -1.93
N MET A 71 0.77 -3.60 -1.55
CA MET A 71 0.78 -5.04 -1.29
C MET A 71 -0.18 -5.43 -0.16
N ALA A 72 -0.18 -4.66 0.94
CA ALA A 72 -1.06 -4.92 2.07
C ALA A 72 -2.55 -4.77 1.70
N SER A 73 -2.87 -3.81 0.84
CA SER A 73 -4.23 -3.53 0.40
C SER A 73 -4.70 -4.56 -0.63
N GLU A 74 -3.82 -4.99 -1.54
CA GLU A 74 -4.08 -6.08 -2.48
C GLU A 74 -4.36 -7.40 -1.76
N ASP A 75 -3.53 -7.77 -0.77
CA ASP A 75 -3.73 -8.97 0.04
C ASP A 75 -5.06 -8.92 0.86
N ARG A 76 -5.59 -7.71 1.10
CA ARG A 76 -6.91 -7.48 1.71
C ARG A 76 -8.05 -7.34 0.70
N ASN A 77 -7.76 -7.31 -0.60
CA ASN A 77 -8.72 -6.99 -1.66
C ASN A 77 -9.42 -5.64 -1.43
N GLU A 78 -8.65 -4.62 -1.06
CA GLU A 78 -9.06 -3.25 -0.81
C GLU A 78 -8.25 -2.28 -1.68
N ILE A 79 -8.74 -1.04 -1.86
CA ILE A 79 -7.91 0.04 -2.42
C ILE A 79 -6.78 0.40 -1.44
N PRO A 80 -5.67 1.03 -1.89
CA PRO A 80 -4.58 1.46 -1.01
C PRO A 80 -5.13 2.16 0.24
N MET A 81 -4.82 1.63 1.42
CA MET A 81 -5.51 1.96 2.68
C MET A 81 -5.37 3.42 3.14
N ASP A 82 -4.41 4.14 2.60
CA ASP A 82 -4.10 5.55 2.81
C ASP A 82 -4.97 6.49 1.94
N LEU A 83 -5.40 6.04 0.76
CA LEU A 83 -6.18 6.86 -0.18
C LEU A 83 -7.63 7.16 0.20
N PRO A 84 -8.40 6.29 0.91
CA PRO A 84 -9.82 6.53 1.18
C PRO A 84 -10.10 7.88 1.82
N GLU A 85 -9.28 8.30 2.79
CA GLU A 85 -9.53 9.55 3.52
C GLU A 85 -9.25 10.76 2.64
N TYR A 86 -8.13 10.78 1.93
CA TYR A 86 -7.80 11.80 0.96
C TYR A 86 -8.88 11.96 -0.13
N ILE A 87 -9.38 10.83 -0.66
CA ILE A 87 -10.47 10.83 -1.65
C ILE A 87 -11.76 11.41 -1.05
N LYS A 88 -12.12 11.08 0.19
CA LYS A 88 -13.32 11.64 0.84
C LYS A 88 -13.21 13.16 0.98
N GLU A 89 -12.07 13.66 1.42
CA GLU A 89 -11.86 15.09 1.68
C GLU A 89 -11.80 15.91 0.37
N SER A 90 -11.26 15.36 -0.71
CA SER A 90 -11.11 16.06 -1.98
C SER A 90 -12.30 15.87 -2.95
N ASN A 91 -13.13 16.91 -3.08
CA ASN A 91 -14.20 16.95 -4.10
C ASN A 91 -13.64 16.81 -5.54
N LEU A 92 -12.45 17.37 -5.79
CA LEU A 92 -11.79 17.29 -7.09
C LEU A 92 -11.33 15.87 -7.39
N ALA A 93 -10.71 15.17 -6.43
CA ALA A 93 -10.29 13.78 -6.60
C ALA A 93 -11.50 12.89 -6.94
N ARG A 94 -12.60 13.00 -6.18
CA ARG A 94 -13.85 12.26 -6.46
C ARG A 94 -14.40 12.56 -7.86
N THR A 95 -14.35 13.81 -8.30
CA THR A 95 -14.84 14.22 -9.62
C THR A 95 -13.94 13.67 -10.73
N ALA A 96 -12.62 13.74 -10.56
CA ALA A 96 -11.63 13.21 -11.51
C ALA A 96 -11.78 11.69 -11.67
N LEU A 97 -11.79 10.93 -10.56
CA LEU A 97 -11.94 9.47 -10.57
C LEU A 97 -13.25 9.03 -11.25
N ARG A 98 -14.38 9.70 -10.96
CA ARG A 98 -15.66 9.40 -11.63
C ARG A 98 -15.63 9.71 -13.13
N LYS A 99 -15.01 10.81 -13.55
CA LYS A 99 -14.85 11.16 -14.96
C LYS A 99 -13.97 10.15 -15.69
N ALA A 100 -12.86 9.75 -15.09
CA ALA A 100 -11.95 8.74 -15.64
C ALA A 100 -12.70 7.41 -15.84
N ARG A 101 -13.34 6.89 -14.79
CA ARG A 101 -14.13 5.65 -14.86
C ARG A 101 -15.22 5.71 -15.95
N LYS A 102 -15.99 6.79 -16.01
CA LYS A 102 -17.05 6.98 -17.02
C LYS A 102 -16.49 6.95 -18.45
N LYS A 103 -15.35 7.59 -18.70
CA LYS A 103 -14.71 7.59 -20.03
C LYS A 103 -14.17 6.21 -20.40
N GLU A 104 -13.65 5.47 -19.42
CA GLU A 104 -13.15 4.10 -19.65
C GLU A 104 -14.28 3.17 -20.05
N GLU A 105 -15.39 3.20 -19.29
CA GLU A 105 -16.57 2.36 -19.51
C GLU A 105 -17.29 2.67 -20.82
N LEU A 106 -17.45 3.96 -21.19
CA LEU A 106 -18.27 4.37 -22.33
C LEU A 106 -17.52 4.48 -23.64
N GLU A 107 -16.24 4.85 -23.61
CA GLU A 107 -15.49 5.19 -24.82
C GLU A 107 -14.37 4.19 -25.13
N GLY A 108 -14.08 3.24 -24.23
CA GLY A 108 -13.01 2.25 -24.42
C GLY A 108 -11.61 2.88 -24.52
N LYS A 109 -11.46 4.14 -24.11
CA LYS A 109 -10.25 4.96 -24.29
C LYS A 109 -9.26 4.81 -23.14
N LYS A 110 -8.84 3.57 -22.84
CA LYS A 110 -7.87 3.27 -21.79
C LYS A 110 -6.57 4.07 -21.96
N ASP A 111 -6.00 4.05 -23.16
CA ASP A 111 -4.73 4.73 -23.46
C ASP A 111 -4.78 6.25 -23.23
N ILE A 112 -5.92 6.89 -23.51
CA ILE A 112 -6.07 8.34 -23.32
C ILE A 112 -6.18 8.68 -21.82
N ILE A 113 -6.85 7.83 -21.04
CA ILE A 113 -6.97 8.01 -19.59
C ILE A 113 -5.61 7.76 -18.92
N GLU A 114 -4.91 6.71 -19.32
CA GLU A 114 -3.55 6.42 -18.86
C GLU A 114 -2.63 7.59 -19.13
N LYS A 115 -2.64 8.13 -20.36
CA LYS A 115 -1.88 9.33 -20.69
C LYS A 115 -2.26 10.52 -19.80
N ALA A 116 -3.55 10.74 -19.56
CA ALA A 116 -4.00 11.84 -18.70
C ALA A 116 -3.51 11.68 -17.24
N TRP A 117 -3.46 10.45 -16.71
CA TRP A 117 -2.88 10.20 -15.38
C TRP A 117 -1.38 10.44 -15.36
N LEU A 118 -0.65 9.97 -16.38
CA LEU A 118 0.80 10.22 -16.49
C LEU A 118 1.11 11.72 -16.58
N ASP A 119 0.32 12.47 -17.34
CA ASP A 119 0.48 13.92 -17.45
C ASP A 119 0.16 14.62 -16.11
N PHE A 120 -0.82 14.12 -15.34
CA PHE A 120 -1.12 14.61 -13.99
C PHE A 120 0.01 14.35 -13.00
N ILE A 121 0.56 13.13 -12.96
CA ILE A 121 1.68 12.76 -12.06
C ILE A 121 2.90 13.63 -12.37
N LYS A 122 3.29 13.74 -13.65
CA LYS A 122 4.41 14.58 -14.08
C LYS A 122 4.24 16.05 -13.68
N ALA A 123 3.01 16.56 -13.66
CA ALA A 123 2.75 17.93 -13.25
C ALA A 123 2.97 18.13 -11.74
N LEU A 124 2.78 17.10 -10.92
CA LEU A 124 3.06 17.15 -9.48
C LEU A 124 4.57 17.03 -9.20
N ASP A 125 5.26 16.13 -9.90
CA ASP A 125 6.71 15.91 -9.72
C ASP A 125 7.54 17.11 -10.23
N ALA A 126 6.99 17.94 -11.12
CA ALA A 126 7.67 19.12 -11.66
C ALA A 126 7.77 20.29 -10.66
N ASP A 127 7.00 20.25 -9.58
CA ASP A 127 6.97 21.28 -8.53
C ASP A 127 7.83 20.91 -7.29
N GLU A 128 8.53 19.76 -7.29
CA GLU A 128 9.55 19.35 -6.31
C GLU A 128 10.99 19.71 -6.75
#